data_AF-A0A1H2C8H9-F1
#
_entry.id   AF-A0A1H2C8H9-F1
#
_cell.length_a   1.000
_cell.length_b   1.000
_cell.length_c   1.000
_cell.angle_alpha   90.00
_cell.angle_beta   90.00
_cell.angle_gamma   90.00
#
_symmetry.space_group_name_H-M   'P 1'
#
loop_
_entity.id
_entity.type
_entity.pdbx_description
1 polymer ?
#
loop_
_entity_poly.entity_id
_entity_poly.type
_entity_poly.pdbx_seq_one_letter_code
_entity_poly.pdbx_strand_id
1 'polypeptide(L)'
;MKKFVALFACFLVTGQLFAQDCSQYMYMQKNKTIEMTAFNNKNEMTFRSVTKVSDVSTANGVTTANVAAEAYDKNGELINSSNAVYKCDGGVMMMDMSVNTQQQSQQPAQPNAKVNFKVINQGYMEYPSGMQVGDHLKDATSQMEIDMNNGMTSVMTIQITDRIIAGKENVTTPAGSWNCFKITYKTTSSTTFKGAHADTINNAMSAFAKLKAKLGNLGPKMASNTSETTVWYAPGFGLVKMQSKTFVMELTALR
;
A
#
# COMPACT_ATOMS: atom_id res chain seq x y z
N MET A 1 -58.35 -32.95 -31.68
CA MET A 1 -58.54 -31.55 -31.26
C MET A 1 -57.28 -31.08 -30.55
N LYS A 2 -56.89 -29.84 -30.83
CA LYS A 2 -55.55 -29.27 -30.70
C LYS A 2 -55.35 -28.65 -29.30
N LYS A 3 -54.20 -28.97 -28.67
CA LYS A 3 -53.29 -28.05 -27.94
C LYS A 3 -53.82 -27.46 -26.61
N PHE A 4 -53.07 -27.21 -25.54
CA PHE A 4 -51.65 -27.30 -25.18
C PHE A 4 -51.64 -27.14 -23.64
N VAL A 5 -50.96 -28.02 -22.92
CA VAL A 5 -50.63 -27.82 -21.49
C VAL A 5 -49.42 -26.88 -21.46
N ALA A 6 -49.57 -25.67 -20.90
CA ALA A 6 -48.44 -24.77 -20.64
C ALA A 6 -48.19 -24.72 -19.13
N LEU A 7 -47.38 -25.66 -18.66
CA LEU A 7 -46.83 -25.69 -17.30
C LEU A 7 -45.75 -24.60 -17.23
N PHE A 8 -46.03 -23.51 -16.52
CA PHE A 8 -45.07 -22.43 -16.29
C PHE A 8 -44.07 -22.88 -15.21
N ALA A 9 -43.06 -23.65 -15.64
CA ALA A 9 -41.91 -23.98 -14.80
C ALA A 9 -41.02 -22.73 -14.70
N CYS A 10 -41.26 -21.94 -13.65
CA CYS A 10 -40.39 -20.83 -13.25
C CYS A 10 -39.04 -21.44 -12.82
N PHE A 11 -38.09 -21.45 -13.75
CA PHE A 11 -36.72 -21.88 -13.53
C PHE A 11 -36.06 -20.86 -12.60
N LEU A 12 -36.16 -21.10 -11.28
CA LEU A 12 -35.33 -20.46 -10.27
C LEU A 12 -33.89 -20.92 -10.50
N VAL A 13 -33.17 -20.20 -11.37
CA VAL A 13 -31.71 -20.23 -11.38
C VAL A 13 -31.28 -19.59 -10.06
N THR A 14 -31.15 -20.40 -9.01
CA THR A 14 -30.34 -20.05 -7.86
C THR A 14 -28.91 -20.01 -8.35
N GLY A 15 -28.50 -18.86 -8.93
CA GLY A 15 -27.11 -18.60 -9.19
C GLY A 15 -26.39 -18.76 -7.86
N GLN A 16 -25.55 -19.78 -7.75
CA GLN A 16 -24.62 -19.88 -6.66
C GLN A 16 -23.78 -18.61 -6.74
N LEU A 17 -24.08 -17.64 -5.87
CA LEU A 17 -23.15 -16.57 -5.56
C LEU A 17 -21.96 -17.30 -4.94
N PHE A 18 -20.99 -17.69 -5.78
CA PHE A 18 -19.68 -18.02 -5.28
C PHE A 18 -19.22 -16.77 -4.53
N ALA A 19 -19.28 -16.82 -3.20
CA ALA A 19 -18.47 -15.93 -2.39
C ALA A 19 -17.07 -16.05 -2.98
N GLN A 20 -16.58 -14.93 -3.53
CA GLN A 20 -15.37 -14.96 -4.32
C GLN A 20 -14.24 -15.44 -3.41
N ASP A 21 -13.65 -16.58 -3.76
CA ASP A 21 -12.67 -17.23 -2.93
C ASP A 21 -11.42 -16.34 -2.83
N CYS A 22 -11.12 -15.89 -1.61
CA CYS A 22 -9.97 -15.06 -1.32
C CYS A 22 -8.68 -15.88 -1.13
N SER A 23 -8.77 -17.21 -1.03
CA SER A 23 -7.63 -18.10 -0.71
C SER A 23 -6.52 -18.07 -1.77
N GLN A 24 -6.87 -17.70 -3.00
CA GLN A 24 -5.95 -17.55 -4.12
C GLN A 24 -4.98 -16.35 -3.96
N TYR A 25 -5.37 -15.32 -3.21
CA TYR A 25 -4.50 -14.17 -2.98
C TYR A 25 -3.29 -14.55 -2.15
N MET A 26 -2.09 -14.15 -2.58
CA MET A 26 -0.82 -14.56 -1.95
C MET A 26 -0.73 -14.16 -0.47
N TYR A 27 -1.37 -13.05 -0.09
CA TYR A 27 -1.43 -12.57 1.29
C TYR A 27 -2.52 -13.24 2.14
N MET A 28 -3.41 -14.03 1.55
CA MET A 28 -4.50 -14.75 2.21
C MET A 28 -4.18 -16.24 2.39
N GLN A 29 -2.92 -16.62 2.21
CA GLN A 29 -2.46 -18.00 2.36
C GLN A 29 -1.60 -18.12 3.62
N LYS A 30 -2.08 -18.89 4.59
CA LYS A 30 -1.36 -19.11 5.86
C LYS A 30 0.03 -19.70 5.59
N ASN A 31 1.01 -19.24 6.37
CA ASN A 31 2.43 -19.62 6.28
C ASN A 31 3.12 -19.23 4.97
N LYS A 32 2.53 -18.34 4.15
CA LYS A 32 3.25 -17.79 2.99
C LYS A 32 4.26 -16.75 3.37
N THR A 33 5.40 -16.81 2.69
CA THR A 33 6.44 -15.79 2.69
C THR A 33 6.50 -15.16 1.30
N ILE A 34 6.30 -13.84 1.24
CA ILE A 34 6.29 -13.03 0.03
C ILE A 34 7.49 -12.09 0.09
N GLU A 35 8.34 -12.10 -0.94
CA GLU A 35 9.49 -11.19 -1.03
C GLU A 35 9.32 -10.22 -2.20
N MET A 36 9.35 -8.92 -1.90
CA MET A 36 9.41 -7.87 -2.91
C MET A 36 10.75 -7.13 -2.82
N THR A 37 11.44 -6.97 -3.94
CA THR A 37 12.75 -6.32 -4.00
C THR A 37 12.69 -5.10 -4.90
N ALA A 38 13.19 -3.97 -4.43
CA ALA A 38 13.32 -2.74 -5.20
C ALA A 38 14.74 -2.57 -5.76
N PHE A 39 14.81 -2.19 -7.02
CA PHE A 39 16.01 -1.96 -7.79
C PHE A 39 16.06 -0.50 -8.26
N ASN A 40 17.28 0.04 -8.34
CA ASN A 40 17.53 1.32 -8.99
C ASN A 40 17.65 1.17 -10.52
N ASN A 41 17.92 2.28 -11.22
CA ASN A 41 18.08 2.30 -12.68
C ASN A 41 19.30 1.51 -13.19
N LYS A 42 20.23 1.10 -12.31
CA LYS A 42 21.37 0.24 -12.63
C LYS A 42 21.10 -1.23 -12.33
N ASN A 43 19.85 -1.57 -12.00
CA ASN A 43 19.44 -2.92 -11.58
C ASN A 43 20.11 -3.40 -10.29
N GLU A 44 20.55 -2.47 -9.44
CA GLU A 44 21.13 -2.79 -8.13
C GLU A 44 20.01 -2.79 -7.08
N MET A 45 20.02 -3.80 -6.20
CA MET A 45 19.06 -3.88 -5.09
C MET A 45 19.25 -2.68 -4.15
N THR A 46 18.14 -2.04 -3.79
CA THR A 46 18.11 -0.88 -2.89
C THR A 46 17.32 -1.14 -1.62
N PHE A 47 16.35 -2.05 -1.69
CA PHE A 47 15.44 -2.37 -0.61
C PHE A 47 14.84 -3.76 -0.85
N ARG A 48 14.63 -4.52 0.22
CA ARG A 48 13.91 -5.79 0.18
C ARG A 48 12.88 -5.83 1.30
N SER A 49 11.63 -6.11 0.95
CA SER A 49 10.55 -6.39 1.90
C SER A 49 10.28 -7.89 1.93
N VAL A 50 10.24 -8.47 3.14
CA VAL A 50 9.86 -9.87 3.39
C VAL A 50 8.60 -9.86 4.23
N THR A 51 7.50 -10.33 3.67
CA THR A 51 6.20 -10.40 4.36
C THR A 51 5.83 -11.84 4.65
N LYS A 52 5.54 -12.15 5.91
CA LYS A 52 5.13 -13.49 6.38
C LYS A 52 3.67 -13.46 6.82
N VAL A 53 2.84 -14.33 6.27
CA VAL A 53 1.43 -14.48 6.64
C VAL A 53 1.32 -15.45 7.82
N SER A 54 1.01 -14.93 9.01
CA SER A 54 1.02 -15.71 10.26
C SER A 54 -0.30 -16.41 10.53
N ASP A 55 -1.42 -15.71 10.31
CA ASP A 55 -2.75 -16.26 10.50
C ASP A 55 -3.73 -15.76 9.44
N VAL A 56 -4.64 -16.63 9.03
CA VAL A 56 -5.72 -16.34 8.10
C VAL A 56 -7.00 -16.92 8.68
N SER A 57 -8.02 -16.09 8.82
CA SER A 57 -9.33 -16.49 9.33
C SER A 57 -10.45 -15.85 8.52
N THR A 58 -11.58 -16.53 8.41
CA THR A 58 -12.77 -16.03 7.73
C THR A 58 -13.92 -15.95 8.71
N ALA A 59 -14.51 -14.76 8.85
CA ALA A 59 -15.68 -14.51 9.68
C ALA A 59 -16.64 -13.58 8.96
N ASN A 60 -17.94 -13.88 8.97
CA ASN A 60 -18.98 -13.07 8.32
C ASN A 60 -18.71 -12.75 6.84
N GLY A 61 -18.10 -13.69 6.10
CA GLY A 61 -17.74 -13.50 4.69
C GLY A 61 -16.47 -12.68 4.43
N VAL A 62 -15.83 -12.17 5.50
CA VAL A 62 -14.57 -11.42 5.42
C VAL A 62 -13.40 -12.33 5.81
N THR A 63 -12.47 -12.52 4.89
CA THR A 63 -11.18 -13.18 5.17
C THR A 63 -10.18 -12.14 5.64
N THR A 64 -9.56 -12.36 6.79
CA THR A 64 -8.56 -11.48 7.41
C THR A 64 -7.24 -12.23 7.53
N ALA A 65 -6.15 -11.59 7.10
CA ALA A 65 -4.80 -12.10 7.21
C ALA A 65 -3.94 -11.17 8.07
N ASN A 66 -3.33 -11.74 9.11
CA ASN A 66 -2.29 -11.07 9.89
C ASN A 66 -0.94 -11.32 9.20
N VAL A 67 -0.21 -10.23 8.94
CA VAL A 67 1.09 -10.30 8.28
C VAL A 67 2.16 -9.57 9.08
N ALA A 68 3.35 -10.14 9.13
CA ALA A 68 4.55 -9.51 9.66
C ALA A 68 5.47 -9.14 8.49
N ALA A 69 5.87 -7.88 8.38
CA ALA A 69 6.69 -7.36 7.31
C ALA A 69 8.04 -6.86 7.84
N GLU A 70 9.12 -7.39 7.28
CA GLU A 70 10.51 -7.03 7.58
C GLU A 70 11.10 -6.29 6.36
N ALA A 71 11.77 -5.16 6.60
CA ALA A 71 12.44 -4.37 5.58
C ALA A 71 13.95 -4.43 5.75
N TYR A 72 14.66 -4.66 4.64
CA TYR A 72 16.11 -4.75 4.60
C TYR A 72 16.68 -3.71 3.62
N ASP A 73 17.84 -3.15 3.96
CA ASP A 73 18.57 -2.25 3.08
C ASP A 73 19.40 -3.01 2.01
N LYS A 74 20.16 -2.25 1.21
CA LYS A 74 21.05 -2.80 0.17
C LYS A 74 22.16 -3.73 0.69
N ASN A 75 22.52 -3.62 1.97
CA ASN A 75 23.56 -4.43 2.61
C ASN A 75 22.97 -5.69 3.25
N GLY A 76 21.64 -5.82 3.28
CA GLY A 76 20.93 -6.92 3.93
C GLY A 76 20.70 -6.69 5.43
N GLU A 77 20.93 -5.48 5.93
CA GLU A 77 20.65 -5.12 7.32
C GLU A 77 19.15 -4.87 7.50
N LEU A 78 18.58 -5.41 8.58
CA LEU A 78 17.18 -5.14 8.94
C LEU A 78 17.06 -3.68 9.36
N ILE A 79 16.26 -2.91 8.63
CA ILE A 79 16.03 -1.50 8.91
C ILE A 79 14.69 -1.23 9.59
N ASN A 80 13.71 -2.14 9.46
CA ASN A 80 12.38 -1.98 10.07
C ASN A 80 11.63 -3.31 10.13
N SER A 81 10.76 -3.47 11.11
CA SER A 81 9.69 -4.47 11.10
C SER A 81 8.34 -3.86 11.51
N SER A 82 7.26 -4.37 10.91
CA SER A 82 5.89 -3.91 11.15
C SER A 82 4.89 -5.06 11.03
N ASN A 83 3.69 -4.87 11.56
CA ASN A 83 2.58 -5.81 11.40
C ASN A 83 1.45 -5.12 10.63
N ALA A 84 0.79 -5.85 9.72
CA ALA A 84 -0.41 -5.41 9.00
C ALA A 84 -1.55 -6.39 9.22
N VAL A 85 -2.75 -5.87 8.97
CA VAL A 85 -3.95 -6.66 8.76
C VAL A 85 -4.44 -6.41 7.34
N TYR A 86 -4.43 -7.45 6.52
CA TYR A 86 -5.05 -7.41 5.20
C TYR A 86 -6.43 -8.07 5.26
N LYS A 87 -7.36 -7.56 4.46
CA LYS A 87 -8.74 -8.05 4.44
C LYS A 87 -9.17 -8.35 3.01
N CYS A 88 -10.03 -9.34 2.86
CA CYS A 88 -10.70 -9.64 1.61
C CYS A 88 -12.18 -9.85 1.91
N ASP A 89 -13.03 -9.00 1.35
CA ASP A 89 -14.49 -9.04 1.52
C ASP A 89 -15.15 -9.12 0.15
N GLY A 90 -15.92 -10.19 -0.09
CA GLY A 90 -16.56 -10.40 -1.39
C GLY A 90 -15.59 -10.36 -2.58
N GLY A 91 -14.35 -10.81 -2.38
CA GLY A 91 -13.24 -10.77 -3.35
C GLY A 91 -12.66 -9.39 -3.65
N VAL A 92 -13.04 -8.37 -2.88
CA VAL A 92 -12.33 -7.08 -2.85
C VAL A 92 -11.15 -7.21 -1.91
N MET A 93 -9.95 -7.23 -2.46
CA MET A 93 -8.71 -7.26 -1.69
C MET A 93 -8.40 -5.86 -1.14
N MET A 94 -8.35 -5.71 0.18
CA MET A 94 -8.06 -4.48 0.91
C MET A 94 -6.67 -4.55 1.55
N MET A 95 -5.71 -3.80 1.03
CA MET A 95 -4.35 -3.72 1.57
C MET A 95 -4.20 -2.48 2.47
N ASP A 96 -3.76 -2.68 3.71
CA ASP A 96 -3.53 -1.59 4.66
C ASP A 96 -2.32 -0.75 4.25
N MET A 97 -2.52 0.57 4.09
CA MET A 97 -1.47 1.49 3.69
C MET A 97 -0.47 1.82 4.80
N SER A 98 -0.78 1.52 6.07
CA SER A 98 0.06 1.90 7.20
C SER A 98 1.41 1.18 7.19
N VAL A 99 1.48 -0.05 6.68
CA VAL A 99 2.73 -0.83 6.69
C VAL A 99 3.78 -0.26 5.76
N ASN A 100 3.41 0.06 4.51
CA ASN A 100 4.32 0.71 3.58
C ASN A 100 4.82 2.05 4.12
N THR A 101 3.96 2.77 4.84
CA THR A 101 4.29 4.05 5.48
C THR A 101 5.28 3.86 6.64
N GLN A 102 5.09 2.85 7.49
CA GLN A 102 6.01 2.52 8.58
C GLN A 102 7.38 2.10 8.04
N GLN A 103 7.42 1.24 7.02
CA GLN A 103 8.66 0.81 6.39
C GLN A 103 9.41 1.97 5.72
N GLN A 104 8.69 2.91 5.09
CA GLN A 104 9.29 4.05 4.40
C GLN A 104 9.74 5.18 5.34
N SER A 105 9.03 5.40 6.46
CA SER A 105 9.30 6.52 7.39
C SER A 105 10.53 6.33 8.29
N GLN A 106 11.08 5.11 8.39
CA GLN A 106 12.33 4.84 9.12
C GLN A 106 13.59 4.82 8.24
N GLN A 107 13.50 5.26 6.97
CA GLN A 107 14.68 5.50 6.13
C GLN A 107 15.54 6.67 6.68
N PRO A 108 16.85 6.74 6.32
CA PRO A 108 18.00 6.95 7.23
C PRO A 108 18.21 8.37 7.77
N ALA A 109 17.19 9.23 7.80
CA ALA A 109 17.31 10.56 8.37
C ALA A 109 17.49 10.54 9.91
N GLN A 110 17.06 9.47 10.60
CA GLN A 110 17.17 9.34 12.06
C GLN A 110 17.34 7.88 12.53
N PRO A 111 18.44 7.18 12.18
CA PRO A 111 18.67 5.77 12.52
C PRO A 111 18.69 5.45 14.03
N ASN A 112 18.79 6.47 14.90
CA ASN A 112 18.87 6.31 16.35
C ASN A 112 17.66 6.87 17.13
N ALA A 113 16.63 7.39 16.44
CA ALA A 113 15.45 7.89 17.12
C ALA A 113 14.46 6.74 17.34
N LYS A 114 14.31 6.29 18.60
CA LYS A 114 13.11 5.53 18.99
C LYS A 114 11.92 6.45 18.74
N VAL A 115 11.11 6.17 17.73
CA VAL A 115 9.90 6.92 17.41
C VAL A 115 8.69 6.00 17.57
N ASN A 116 7.60 6.54 18.10
CA ASN A 116 6.36 5.79 18.25
C ASN A 116 5.41 6.13 17.11
N PHE A 117 4.81 5.11 16.48
CA PHE A 117 3.87 5.28 15.39
C PHE A 117 2.44 5.03 15.90
N LYS A 118 1.53 5.93 15.55
CA LYS A 118 0.10 5.78 15.79
C LYS A 118 -0.67 6.04 14.51
N VAL A 119 -1.40 5.05 14.02
CA VAL A 119 -2.33 5.26 12.90
C VAL A 119 -3.50 6.10 13.41
N ILE A 120 -3.69 7.29 12.84
CA ILE A 120 -4.79 8.19 13.21
C ILE A 120 -5.94 8.12 12.20
N ASN A 121 -5.66 7.72 10.96
CA ASN A 121 -6.66 7.38 9.96
C ASN A 121 -6.16 6.17 9.16
N GLN A 122 -6.86 5.04 9.26
CA GLN A 122 -6.49 3.80 8.58
C GLN A 122 -7.06 3.83 7.15
N GLY A 123 -6.16 3.93 6.17
CA GLY A 123 -6.50 3.85 4.75
C GLY A 123 -6.26 2.47 4.17
N TYR A 124 -7.16 2.01 3.31
CA TYR A 124 -7.02 0.77 2.55
C TYR A 124 -6.94 1.04 1.05
N MET A 125 -6.03 0.34 0.38
CA MET A 125 -6.02 0.21 -1.07
C MET A 125 -6.92 -0.96 -1.47
N GLU A 126 -8.07 -0.65 -2.06
CA GLU A 126 -9.03 -1.65 -2.56
C GLU A 126 -8.68 -2.11 -3.98
N TYR A 127 -8.70 -3.43 -4.21
CA TYR A 127 -8.57 -4.07 -5.52
C TYR A 127 -9.78 -5.00 -5.73
N PRO A 128 -10.84 -4.52 -6.40
CA PRO A 128 -12.01 -5.34 -6.71
C PRO A 128 -11.66 -6.51 -7.64
N SER A 129 -12.35 -7.63 -7.51
CA SER A 129 -12.18 -8.79 -8.41
C SER A 129 -12.68 -8.55 -9.84
N GLY A 130 -13.73 -7.74 -9.98
CA GLY A 130 -14.43 -7.45 -11.24
C GLY A 130 -13.81 -6.31 -12.07
N MET A 131 -12.55 -5.95 -11.79
CA MET A 131 -11.85 -4.85 -12.45
C MET A 131 -11.82 -4.99 -13.99
N GLN A 132 -11.94 -3.87 -14.68
CA GLN A 132 -11.88 -3.74 -16.14
C GLN A 132 -10.98 -2.58 -16.56
N VAL A 133 -10.43 -2.66 -17.78
CA VAL A 133 -9.63 -1.55 -18.33
C VAL A 133 -10.51 -0.32 -18.50
N GLY A 134 -10.04 0.83 -18.03
CA GLY A 134 -10.79 2.08 -17.98
C GLY A 134 -11.48 2.36 -16.65
N ASP A 135 -11.56 1.38 -15.74
CA ASP A 135 -12.16 1.60 -14.42
C ASP A 135 -11.34 2.59 -13.59
N HIS A 136 -12.06 3.44 -12.86
CA HIS A 136 -11.50 4.26 -11.79
C HIS A 136 -11.70 3.53 -10.45
N LEU A 137 -10.59 3.27 -9.75
CA LEU A 137 -10.62 2.67 -8.42
C LEU A 137 -10.72 3.76 -7.36
N LYS A 138 -11.29 3.42 -6.20
CA LYS A 138 -11.43 4.36 -5.10
C LYS A 138 -10.07 4.90 -4.64
N ASP A 139 -10.03 6.22 -4.46
CA ASP A 139 -8.94 6.91 -3.79
C ASP A 139 -8.79 6.43 -2.35
N ALA A 140 -7.59 6.54 -1.82
CA ALA A 140 -7.26 6.11 -0.47
C ALA A 140 -6.44 7.17 0.25
N THR A 141 -6.76 7.44 1.50
CA THR A 141 -5.99 8.34 2.37
C THR A 141 -5.67 7.63 3.66
N SER A 142 -4.41 7.70 4.07
CA SER A 142 -3.93 7.18 5.35
C SER A 142 -3.18 8.27 6.10
N GLN A 143 -3.35 8.31 7.42
CA GLN A 143 -2.66 9.27 8.28
C GLN A 143 -2.01 8.56 9.46
N MET A 144 -0.78 8.96 9.72
CA MET A 144 0.05 8.42 10.78
C MET A 144 0.64 9.57 11.59
N GLU A 145 0.47 9.47 12.91
CA GLU A 145 1.19 10.31 13.86
C GLU A 145 2.50 9.60 14.24
N ILE A 146 3.60 10.35 14.18
CA ILE A 146 4.95 9.93 14.54
C ILE A 146 5.36 10.80 15.72
N ASP A 147 5.50 10.17 16.88
CA ASP A 147 6.04 10.80 18.08
C ASP A 147 7.55 10.63 18.09
N MET A 148 8.28 11.74 18.09
CA MET A 148 9.74 11.77 18.09
C MET A 148 10.35 11.57 19.49
N ASN A 149 9.52 11.32 20.52
CA ASN A 149 9.92 11.12 21.91
C ASN A 149 10.74 12.28 22.52
N ASN A 150 10.60 13.48 21.94
CA ASN A 150 11.25 14.71 22.37
C ASN A 150 10.26 15.88 22.52
N GLY A 151 8.95 15.56 22.63
CA GLY A 151 7.87 16.54 22.70
C GLY A 151 7.43 17.10 21.35
N MET A 152 8.05 16.70 20.24
CA MET A 152 7.57 16.98 18.89
C MET A 152 6.79 15.78 18.33
N THR A 153 5.61 16.07 17.78
CA THR A 153 4.82 15.10 17.04
C THR A 153 4.73 15.54 15.58
N SER A 154 4.70 14.60 14.65
CA SER A 154 4.42 14.90 13.24
C SER A 154 3.30 14.01 12.73
N VAL A 155 2.43 14.57 11.89
CA VAL A 155 1.38 13.84 11.21
C VAL A 155 1.76 13.74 9.74
N MET A 156 2.07 12.51 9.31
CA MET A 156 2.26 12.14 7.93
C MET A 156 0.91 11.76 7.32
N THR A 157 0.55 12.37 6.19
CA THR A 157 -0.64 12.05 5.41
C THR A 157 -0.19 11.56 4.04
N ILE A 158 -0.62 10.35 3.67
CA ILE A 158 -0.45 9.78 2.34
C ILE A 158 -1.81 9.73 1.65
N GLN A 159 -1.87 10.28 0.44
CA GLN A 159 -3.04 10.23 -0.42
C GLN A 159 -2.69 9.52 -1.72
N ILE A 160 -3.50 8.55 -2.08
CA ILE A 160 -3.47 7.87 -3.36
C ILE A 160 -4.71 8.28 -4.13
N THR A 161 -4.52 8.93 -5.28
CA THR A 161 -5.58 9.53 -6.08
C THR A 161 -5.43 9.16 -7.55
N ASP A 162 -6.50 9.37 -8.32
CA ASP A 162 -6.52 9.15 -9.77
C ASP A 162 -6.13 7.71 -10.15
N ARG A 163 -6.60 6.73 -9.37
CA ARG A 163 -6.33 5.31 -9.63
C ARG A 163 -7.12 4.85 -10.85
N ILE A 164 -6.43 4.55 -11.94
CA ILE A 164 -7.05 4.10 -13.20
C ILE A 164 -6.42 2.79 -13.67
N ILE A 165 -7.26 1.89 -14.18
CA ILE A 165 -6.82 0.66 -14.84
C ILE A 165 -6.48 0.98 -16.30
N ALA A 166 -5.21 1.31 -16.53
CA ALA A 166 -4.71 1.77 -17.83
C ALA A 166 -4.62 0.66 -18.90
N GLY A 167 -4.56 -0.61 -18.50
CA GLY A 167 -4.46 -1.71 -19.45
C GLY A 167 -4.25 -3.08 -18.81
N LYS A 168 -3.97 -4.08 -19.66
CA LYS A 168 -3.59 -5.44 -19.28
C LYS A 168 -2.31 -5.83 -20.01
N GLU A 169 -1.37 -6.46 -19.31
CA GLU A 169 -0.16 -7.01 -19.92
C GLU A 169 0.39 -8.18 -19.12
N ASN A 170 1.12 -9.07 -19.78
CA ASN A 170 1.83 -10.16 -19.11
C ASN A 170 3.14 -9.62 -18.52
N VAL A 171 3.35 -9.84 -17.23
CA VAL A 171 4.53 -9.37 -16.49
C VAL A 171 5.30 -10.57 -15.98
N THR A 172 6.60 -10.58 -16.25
CA THR A 172 7.55 -11.58 -15.75
C THR A 172 8.46 -10.95 -14.70
N THR A 173 8.67 -11.67 -13.61
CA THR A 173 9.58 -11.33 -12.51
C THR A 173 10.40 -12.59 -12.16
N PRO A 174 11.40 -12.53 -11.27
CA PRO A 174 12.11 -13.72 -10.81
C PRO A 174 11.19 -14.79 -10.19
N ALA A 175 10.03 -14.40 -9.63
CA ALA A 175 9.09 -15.34 -9.02
C ALA A 175 8.14 -16.02 -10.01
N GLY A 176 8.08 -15.59 -11.28
CA GLY A 176 7.16 -16.15 -12.28
C GLY A 176 6.58 -15.11 -13.23
N SER A 177 5.50 -15.49 -13.93
CA SER A 177 4.79 -14.65 -14.90
C SER A 177 3.29 -14.64 -14.64
N TRP A 178 2.66 -13.45 -14.78
CA TRP A 178 1.23 -13.27 -14.57
C TRP A 178 0.63 -12.27 -15.56
N ASN A 179 -0.62 -12.54 -15.97
CA ASN A 179 -1.45 -11.56 -16.65
C ASN A 179 -1.93 -10.51 -15.64
N CYS A 180 -1.39 -9.31 -15.74
CA CYS A 180 -1.62 -8.23 -14.79
C CYS A 180 -2.49 -7.13 -15.38
N PHE A 181 -3.31 -6.50 -14.53
CA PHE A 181 -3.77 -5.15 -14.78
C PHE A 181 -2.65 -4.16 -14.49
N LYS A 182 -2.45 -3.23 -15.42
CA LYS A 182 -1.61 -2.04 -15.22
C LYS A 182 -2.48 -0.95 -14.61
N ILE A 183 -2.18 -0.56 -13.38
CA ILE A 183 -2.92 0.47 -12.64
C ILE A 183 -1.99 1.65 -12.41
N THR A 184 -2.40 2.85 -12.79
CA THR A 184 -1.63 4.08 -12.55
C THR A 184 -2.34 4.96 -11.54
N TYR A 185 -1.58 5.65 -10.70
CA TYR A 185 -2.12 6.59 -9.71
C TYR A 185 -1.09 7.64 -9.28
N LYS A 186 -1.59 8.70 -8.65
CA LYS A 186 -0.77 9.73 -8.01
C LYS A 186 -0.67 9.46 -6.52
N THR A 187 0.54 9.54 -5.99
CA THR A 187 0.83 9.49 -4.56
C THR A 187 1.24 10.88 -4.12
N THR A 188 0.50 11.47 -3.19
CA THR A 188 0.89 12.71 -2.51
C THR A 188 1.20 12.40 -1.06
N SER A 189 2.39 12.77 -0.62
CA SER A 189 2.79 12.68 0.78
C SER A 189 3.01 14.07 1.35
N SER A 190 2.49 14.31 2.56
CA SER A 190 2.70 15.56 3.29
C SER A 190 2.92 15.28 4.77
N THR A 191 3.78 16.08 5.40
CA THR A 191 4.06 15.99 6.83
C THR A 191 3.75 17.32 7.48
N THR A 192 2.98 17.31 8.56
CA THR A 192 2.70 18.48 9.40
C THR A 192 3.27 18.25 10.79
N PHE A 193 3.84 19.28 11.42
CA PHE A 193 4.42 19.17 12.76
C PHE A 193 3.47 19.79 13.78
N LYS A 194 3.24 19.09 14.90
CA LYS A 194 2.45 19.54 16.04
C LYS A 194 3.35 19.52 17.28
N GLY A 195 3.33 20.62 18.03
CA GLY A 195 4.08 20.76 19.27
C GLY A 195 5.49 21.33 19.08
N ALA A 196 5.68 22.52 19.61
CA ALA A 196 6.98 23.02 20.02
C ALA A 196 6.73 23.95 21.23
N HIS A 197 7.55 23.81 22.27
CA HIS A 197 7.67 24.83 23.30
C HIS A 197 7.88 26.18 22.62
N ALA A 198 7.20 27.24 23.09
CA ALA A 198 7.27 28.58 22.49
C ALA A 198 8.72 29.06 22.27
N ASP A 199 9.66 28.61 23.09
CA ASP A 199 11.08 28.94 23.00
C ASP A 199 11.81 28.22 21.85
N THR A 200 11.44 26.98 21.54
CA THR A 200 11.96 26.25 20.37
C THR A 200 11.36 26.80 19.08
N ILE A 201 10.11 27.27 19.12
CA ILE A 201 9.47 27.97 18.00
C ILE A 201 10.24 29.25 17.67
N ASN A 202 10.65 30.05 18.65
CA ASN A 202 11.37 31.30 18.36
C ASN A 202 12.75 31.06 17.72
N ASN A 203 13.49 30.05 18.18
CA ASN A 203 14.77 29.69 17.58
C ASN A 203 14.62 29.02 16.21
N ALA A 204 13.68 28.11 16.05
CA ALA A 204 13.38 27.49 14.76
C ALA A 204 12.80 28.50 13.75
N MET A 205 11.90 29.39 14.17
CA MET A 205 11.34 30.47 13.34
C MET A 205 12.40 31.48 12.95
N SER A 206 13.39 31.77 13.79
CA SER A 206 14.52 32.64 13.40
C SER A 206 15.46 31.95 12.40
N ALA A 207 15.69 30.64 12.53
CA ALA A 207 16.43 29.83 11.55
C ALA A 207 15.66 29.69 10.23
N PHE A 208 14.35 29.44 10.30
CA PHE A 208 13.44 29.42 9.15
C PHE A 208 13.29 30.80 8.51
N ALA A 209 13.29 31.91 9.26
CA ALA A 209 13.27 33.27 8.73
C ALA A 209 14.58 33.60 8.00
N LYS A 210 15.74 33.18 8.54
CA LYS A 210 17.04 33.28 7.86
C LYS A 210 17.10 32.41 6.60
N LEU A 211 16.49 31.23 6.63
CA LEU A 211 16.40 30.33 5.47
C LEU A 211 15.42 30.86 4.42
N LYS A 212 14.28 31.43 4.84
CA LYS A 212 13.27 32.08 3.98
C LYS A 212 13.79 33.35 3.34
N ALA A 213 14.63 34.11 4.04
CA ALA A 213 15.36 35.25 3.48
C ALA A 213 16.38 34.83 2.40
N LYS A 214 16.86 33.57 2.43
CA LYS A 214 17.73 32.98 1.40
C LYS A 214 16.97 32.26 0.27
N LEU A 215 15.77 31.75 0.51
CA LEU A 215 15.06 30.84 -0.40
C LEU A 215 13.69 31.34 -0.91
N GLY A 216 13.28 32.57 -0.57
CA GLY A 216 11.99 33.09 -0.99
C GLY A 216 10.80 32.40 -0.29
N ASN A 217 9.58 32.80 -0.68
CA ASN A 217 8.36 32.73 0.12
C ASN A 217 7.79 31.30 0.32
N LEU A 218 8.45 30.46 1.11
CA LEU A 218 7.93 29.17 1.58
C LEU A 218 7.28 29.35 2.96
N GLY A 219 5.98 29.03 3.07
CA GLY A 219 5.28 28.90 4.35
C GLY A 219 5.69 27.62 5.09
N PRO A 220 5.18 27.37 6.32
CA PRO A 220 5.57 26.23 7.16
C PRO A 220 4.99 24.87 6.69
N LYS A 221 4.76 24.70 5.39
CA LYS A 221 4.45 23.39 4.77
C LYS A 221 5.71 22.93 4.06
N MET A 222 6.29 21.80 4.49
CA MET A 222 7.27 21.11 3.64
C MET A 222 6.58 20.73 2.31
N ALA A 223 7.31 20.83 1.21
CA ALA A 223 6.81 20.59 -0.14
C ALA A 223 6.01 19.28 -0.20
N SER A 224 4.75 19.36 -0.67
CA SER A 224 3.99 18.15 -1.00
C SER A 224 4.66 17.50 -2.21
N ASN A 225 5.24 16.31 -2.01
CA ASN A 225 5.82 15.56 -3.10
C ASN A 225 4.71 14.71 -3.72
N THR A 226 4.30 15.07 -4.92
CA THR A 226 3.42 14.24 -5.75
C THR A 226 4.29 13.42 -6.70
N SER A 227 4.14 12.11 -6.64
CA SER A 227 4.79 11.16 -7.54
C SER A 227 3.74 10.33 -8.26
N GLU A 228 4.04 9.98 -9.51
CA GLU A 228 3.25 9.01 -10.26
C GLU A 228 3.81 7.62 -9.98
N THR A 229 2.91 6.67 -9.77
CA THR A 229 3.24 5.26 -9.56
C THR A 229 2.40 4.41 -10.48
N THR A 230 3.04 3.40 -11.07
CA THR A 230 2.38 2.34 -11.81
C THR A 230 2.54 1.04 -11.03
N VAL A 231 1.46 0.28 -10.89
CA VAL A 231 1.49 -1.06 -10.32
C VAL A 231 0.93 -2.07 -11.30
N TRP A 232 1.45 -3.28 -11.26
CA TRP A 232 0.95 -4.44 -11.97
C TRP A 232 0.38 -5.40 -10.97
N TYR A 233 -0.93 -5.57 -11.05
CA TYR A 233 -1.70 -6.38 -10.12
C TYR A 233 -2.33 -7.55 -10.89
N ALA A 234 -2.03 -8.77 -10.45
CA ALA A 234 -2.63 -9.98 -11.01
C ALA A 234 -3.93 -10.32 -10.24
N PRO A 235 -5.11 -10.32 -10.90
CA PRO A 235 -6.37 -10.70 -10.29
C PRO A 235 -6.31 -12.08 -9.66
N GLY A 236 -6.90 -12.24 -8.47
CA GLY A 236 -6.86 -13.51 -7.73
C GLY A 236 -5.46 -13.88 -7.20
N PHE A 237 -4.45 -13.04 -7.36
CA PHE A 237 -3.09 -13.34 -6.89
C PHE A 237 -2.53 -12.20 -6.03
N GLY A 238 -2.40 -11.00 -6.56
CA GLY A 238 -1.86 -9.84 -5.83
C GLY A 238 -0.94 -8.94 -6.64
N LEU A 239 -0.22 -8.08 -5.93
CA LEU A 239 0.75 -7.14 -6.51
C LEU A 239 2.01 -7.88 -7.00
N VAL A 240 2.31 -7.77 -8.29
CA VAL A 240 3.47 -8.43 -8.93
C VAL A 240 4.64 -7.46 -9.09
N LYS A 241 4.36 -6.21 -9.46
CA LYS A 241 5.37 -5.19 -9.74
C LYS A 241 4.84 -3.80 -9.42
N MET A 242 5.75 -2.91 -9.01
CA MET A 242 5.49 -1.49 -8.80
C MET A 242 6.64 -0.70 -9.43
N GLN A 243 6.33 0.44 -10.03
CA GLN A 243 7.31 1.33 -10.63
C GLN A 243 6.96 2.77 -10.30
N SER A 244 7.96 3.52 -9.88
CA SER A 244 7.92 4.97 -9.79
C SER A 244 9.01 5.57 -10.67
N LYS A 245 9.20 6.90 -10.63
CA LYS A 245 10.33 7.55 -11.32
C LYS A 245 11.70 7.13 -10.76
N THR A 246 11.77 6.67 -9.51
CA THR A 246 13.03 6.49 -8.79
C THR A 246 13.38 5.04 -8.50
N PHE A 247 12.41 4.12 -8.59
CA PHE A 247 12.66 2.70 -8.36
C PHE A 247 11.67 1.82 -9.11
N VAL A 248 12.09 0.57 -9.32
CA VAL A 248 11.23 -0.54 -9.75
C VAL A 248 11.26 -1.57 -8.64
N MET A 249 10.10 -2.02 -8.16
CA MET A 249 9.96 -3.07 -7.16
C MET A 249 9.24 -4.26 -7.77
N GLU A 250 9.78 -5.46 -7.59
CA GLU A 250 9.29 -6.69 -8.20
C GLU A 250 9.12 -7.78 -7.15
N LEU A 251 8.14 -8.66 -7.38
CA LEU A 251 7.99 -9.90 -6.64
C LEU A 251 9.14 -10.84 -6.99
N THR A 252 10.02 -11.13 -6.04
CA THR A 252 11.25 -11.90 -6.30
C THR A 252 11.20 -13.31 -5.76
N ALA A 253 10.40 -13.58 -4.73
CA ALA A 253 10.19 -14.95 -4.25
C ALA A 253 8.84 -15.12 -3.57
N LEU A 254 8.32 -16.35 -3.65
CA LEU A 254 7.14 -16.84 -2.94
C LEU A 254 7.50 -18.21 -2.37
N ARG A 255 7.30 -18.41 -1.06
CA ARG A 255 7.54 -19.69 -0.39
C ARG A 255 6.32 -20.02 0.47
#